data_AF-A0A957SB02-F1
#
_entry.id   AF-A0A957SB02-F1
#
_cell.length_a   1.000
_cell.length_b   1.000
_cell.length_c   1.000
_cell.angle_alpha   90.00
_cell.angle_beta   90.00
_cell.angle_gamma   90.00
#
_symmetry.space_group_name_H-M   'P 1'
#
loop_
_entity.id
_entity.type
_entity.pdbx_description
1 polymer ?
#
loop_
_entity_poly.entity_id
_entity_poly.type
_entity_poly.pdbx_seq_one_letter_code
_entity_poly.pdbx_strand_id
1 'polypeptide(L)'
;MITQFLSWYLVVQLITLISLPMTVRLFENLPDRGYAFAKSMGIFVVGTVLWLGYSYGLVRNEMGGAWLAFLLTGALSVMIGWPLVRNGGRTRRLPPVQWGYVLTVELIFLLAFAGWAYVRAHDPAINHTEQPMDLMFMNSIW
;
A
#
# COMPACT_ATOMS: atom_id res chain seq x y z
N MET A 1 16.01 -11.65 1.29
CA MET A 1 16.13 -10.28 1.85
C MET A 1 15.98 -9.19 0.79
N ILE A 2 16.96 -8.94 -0.09
CA ILE A 2 16.85 -7.85 -1.10
C ILE A 2 15.71 -8.06 -2.10
N THR A 3 15.54 -9.29 -2.61
CA THR A 3 14.44 -9.63 -3.53
C THR A 3 13.07 -9.39 -2.91
N GLN A 4 12.89 -9.76 -1.64
CA GLN A 4 11.65 -9.53 -0.89
C GLN A 4 11.41 -8.04 -0.64
N PHE A 5 12.46 -7.30 -0.28
CA PHE A 5 12.38 -5.85 -0.13
C PHE A 5 11.89 -5.18 -1.41
N LEU A 6 12.51 -5.51 -2.54
CA LEU A 6 12.14 -4.97 -3.85
C LEU A 6 10.73 -5.40 -4.28
N SER A 7 10.33 -6.65 -4.02
CA SER A 7 8.97 -7.11 -4.36
C SER A 7 7.91 -6.38 -3.55
N TRP A 8 8.12 -6.18 -2.24
CA TRP A 8 7.19 -5.42 -1.40
C TRP A 8 7.09 -3.97 -1.83
N TYR A 9 8.23 -3.33 -2.11
CA TYR A 9 8.26 -1.97 -2.62
C TYR A 9 7.49 -1.83 -3.93
N LEU A 10 7.70 -2.77 -4.87
CA LEU A 10 7.00 -2.81 -6.14
C LEU A 10 5.48 -2.96 -5.96
N VAL A 11 5.04 -3.87 -5.08
CA VAL A 11 3.62 -4.09 -4.79
C VAL A 11 2.97 -2.84 -4.25
N VAL A 12 3.62 -2.13 -3.32
CA VAL A 12 3.10 -0.86 -2.80
C VAL A 12 3.00 0.18 -3.93
N GLN A 13 3.98 0.24 -4.83
CA GLN A 13 3.92 1.16 -5.96
C GLN A 13 2.77 0.85 -6.92
N LEU A 14 2.52 -0.43 -7.20
CA LEU A 14 1.38 -0.86 -8.02
C LEU A 14 0.04 -0.51 -7.37
N ILE A 15 -0.10 -0.74 -6.05
CA ILE A 15 -1.29 -0.37 -5.28
C ILE A 15 -1.54 1.15 -5.35
N THR A 16 -0.46 1.93 -5.23
CA THR A 16 -0.49 3.39 -5.32
C THR A 16 -0.93 3.88 -6.69
N LEU A 17 -0.40 3.26 -7.75
CA LEU A 17 -0.77 3.61 -9.12
C LEU A 17 -2.25 3.35 -9.38
N ILE A 18 -2.76 2.24 -8.87
CA ILE A 18 -4.17 1.88 -8.99
C ILE A 18 -5.07 2.80 -8.18
N SER A 19 -4.67 3.23 -6.99
CA SER A 19 -5.46 4.11 -6.13
C SER A 19 -5.39 5.60 -6.51
N LEU A 20 -4.43 5.98 -7.36
CA LEU A 20 -4.16 7.36 -7.77
C LEU A 20 -5.39 8.09 -8.36
N PRO A 21 -6.14 7.54 -9.34
CA PRO A 21 -7.30 8.24 -9.92
C PRO A 21 -8.40 8.52 -8.88
N MET A 22 -8.67 7.55 -7.99
CA MET A 22 -9.60 7.71 -6.87
C MET A 22 -9.12 8.77 -5.88
N THR A 23 -7.85 8.71 -5.49
CA THR A 23 -7.28 9.59 -4.46
C THR A 23 -7.25 11.04 -4.93
N VAL A 24 -6.87 11.28 -6.20
CA VAL A 24 -6.86 12.62 -6.79
C VAL A 24 -8.25 13.23 -6.86
N ARG A 25 -9.28 12.42 -7.07
CA ARG A 25 -10.67 12.88 -7.03
C ARG A 25 -11.12 13.20 -5.62
N LEU A 26 -10.85 12.32 -4.66
CA LEU A 26 -11.33 12.50 -3.29
C LEU A 26 -10.66 13.69 -2.59
N PHE A 27 -9.38 13.91 -2.89
CA PHE A 27 -8.56 14.96 -2.28
C PHE A 27 -8.30 16.13 -3.24
N GLU A 28 -9.21 16.38 -4.18
CA GLU A 28 -9.06 17.41 -5.21
C GLU A 28 -8.90 18.84 -4.67
N ASN A 29 -9.30 19.06 -3.42
CA ASN A 29 -9.21 20.34 -2.73
C ASN A 29 -7.89 20.57 -1.99
N LEU A 30 -7.03 19.54 -1.86
CA LEU A 30 -5.70 19.72 -1.29
C LEU A 30 -4.72 20.29 -2.33
N PRO A 31 -3.71 21.07 -1.89
CA PRO A 31 -2.68 21.64 -2.78
C PRO A 31 -1.97 20.56 -3.59
N ASP A 32 -1.76 19.39 -2.98
CA ASP A 32 -1.05 18.25 -3.58
C ASP A 32 -1.98 17.23 -4.25
N ARG A 33 -3.29 17.54 -4.30
CA ARG A 33 -4.38 16.67 -4.77
C ARG A 33 -4.33 15.24 -4.22
N GLY A 34 -3.81 15.06 -3.01
CA GLY A 34 -3.76 13.77 -2.33
C GLY A 34 -2.67 12.79 -2.82
N TYR A 35 -1.69 13.21 -3.63
CA TYR A 35 -0.63 12.29 -4.09
C TYR A 35 0.12 11.60 -2.92
N ALA A 36 0.45 12.36 -1.87
CA ALA A 36 1.07 11.82 -0.66
C ALA A 36 0.21 10.75 0.04
N PHE A 37 -1.11 10.87 -0.06
CA PHE A 37 -2.05 9.93 0.56
C PHE A 37 -2.37 8.71 -0.33
N ALA A 38 -1.96 8.70 -1.60
CA ALA A 38 -2.31 7.63 -2.54
C ALA A 38 -1.78 6.25 -2.09
N LYS A 39 -0.58 6.20 -1.52
CA LYS A 39 0.02 4.96 -0.96
C LYS A 39 -0.84 4.41 0.18
N SER A 40 -1.10 5.24 1.19
CA SER A 40 -1.90 4.86 2.35
C SER A 40 -3.34 4.51 1.96
N MET A 41 -3.95 5.29 1.08
CA MET A 41 -5.31 5.06 0.61
C MET A 41 -5.44 3.77 -0.19
N GLY A 42 -4.47 3.48 -1.06
CA GLY A 42 -4.46 2.24 -1.82
C GLY A 42 -4.36 1.01 -0.93
N ILE A 43 -3.42 1.02 0.03
CA ILE A 43 -3.26 -0.09 0.99
C ILE A 43 -4.54 -0.27 1.81
N PHE A 44 -5.12 0.84 2.29
CA PHE A 44 -6.35 0.83 3.05
C PHE A 44 -7.50 0.20 2.26
N VAL A 45 -7.79 0.70 1.05
CA VAL A 45 -8.93 0.22 0.25
C VAL A 45 -8.73 -1.23 -0.19
N VAL A 46 -7.55 -1.60 -0.71
CA VAL A 46 -7.27 -3.00 -1.11
C VAL A 46 -7.40 -3.94 0.08
N GLY A 47 -6.84 -3.56 1.23
CA GLY A 47 -6.93 -4.33 2.46
C GLY A 47 -8.37 -4.49 2.96
N THR A 48 -9.17 -3.42 2.94
CA THR A 48 -10.58 -3.47 3.34
C THR A 48 -11.40 -4.34 2.38
N VAL A 49 -11.19 -4.25 1.06
CA VAL A 49 -11.90 -5.08 0.08
C VAL A 49 -11.57 -6.56 0.29
N LEU A 50 -10.29 -6.90 0.48
CA LEU A 50 -9.86 -8.27 0.76
C LEU A 50 -10.47 -8.77 2.08
N TRP A 51 -10.39 -7.97 3.14
CA TRP A 51 -10.89 -8.32 4.46
C TRP A 51 -12.41 -8.54 4.47
N LEU A 52 -13.17 -7.68 3.80
CA LEU A 52 -14.62 -7.85 3.67
C LEU A 52 -14.94 -9.09 2.83
N GLY A 53 -14.27 -9.29 1.69
CA GLY A 53 -14.46 -10.47 0.85
C GLY A 53 -14.19 -11.78 1.59
N TYR A 54 -13.15 -11.79 2.42
CA TYR A 54 -12.84 -12.92 3.30
C TYR A 54 -13.88 -13.10 4.42
N SER A 55 -14.29 -12.02 5.09
CA SER A 55 -15.21 -12.07 6.22
C SER A 55 -16.61 -12.58 5.83
N TYR A 56 -17.06 -12.27 4.62
CA TYR A 56 -18.32 -12.78 4.07
C TYR A 56 -18.19 -14.15 3.39
N GLY A 57 -16.99 -14.75 3.36
CA GLY A 57 -16.75 -16.05 2.73
C GLY A 57 -16.78 -16.03 1.19
N LEU A 58 -16.71 -14.85 0.56
CA LEU A 58 -16.71 -14.69 -0.90
C LEU A 58 -15.34 -15.03 -1.51
N VAL A 59 -14.27 -14.76 -0.76
CA VAL A 59 -12.90 -14.86 -1.23
C VAL A 59 -12.05 -15.53 -0.15
N ARG A 60 -11.12 -16.40 -0.55
CA ARG A 60 -10.15 -16.99 0.39
C ARG A 60 -8.98 -16.02 0.59
N ASN A 61 -8.40 -16.02 1.79
CA ASN A 61 -7.19 -15.25 2.08
C ASN A 61 -5.96 -15.96 1.49
N GLU A 62 -5.87 -15.94 0.17
CA GLU A 62 -4.80 -16.53 -0.64
C GLU A 62 -4.37 -15.53 -1.73
N MET A 63 -3.27 -15.83 -2.42
CA MET A 63 -2.70 -14.94 -3.45
C MET A 63 -3.75 -14.49 -4.49
N GLY A 64 -4.62 -15.41 -4.93
CA GLY A 64 -5.69 -15.11 -5.89
C GLY A 64 -6.72 -14.12 -5.33
N GLY A 65 -7.09 -14.26 -4.05
CA GLY A 65 -8.00 -13.34 -3.38
C GLY A 65 -7.44 -11.93 -3.26
N ALA A 66 -6.16 -11.81 -2.93
CA ALA A 66 -5.46 -10.53 -2.88
C ALA A 66 -5.42 -9.84 -4.26
N TRP A 67 -5.12 -10.59 -5.33
CA TRP A 67 -5.16 -10.05 -6.70
C TRP A 67 -6.57 -9.63 -7.13
N LEU A 68 -7.60 -10.38 -6.74
CA LEU A 68 -8.99 -10.03 -7.00
C LEU A 68 -9.36 -8.71 -6.30
N ALA A 69 -9.00 -8.55 -5.02
CA ALA A 69 -9.22 -7.31 -4.28
C ALA A 69 -8.47 -6.11 -4.90
N PHE A 70 -7.23 -6.32 -5.36
CA PHE A 70 -6.46 -5.33 -6.09
C PHE A 70 -7.14 -4.89 -7.40
N LEU A 71 -7.61 -5.85 -8.20
CA LEU A 71 -8.31 -5.57 -9.47
C LEU A 71 -9.66 -4.87 -9.24
N LEU A 72 -10.44 -5.30 -8.24
CA LEU A 72 -11.70 -4.64 -7.87
C LEU A 72 -11.46 -3.20 -7.42
N THR A 73 -10.42 -2.98 -6.60
CA THR A 73 -10.03 -1.63 -6.19
C THR A 73 -9.64 -0.79 -7.40
N GLY A 74 -8.95 -1.36 -8.38
CA GLY A 74 -8.64 -0.66 -9.61
C GLY A 74 -9.82 -0.36 -10.50
N ALA A 75 -10.77 -1.29 -10.62
CA ALA A 75 -12.03 -1.03 -11.32
C ALA A 75 -12.79 0.13 -10.65
N LEU A 76 -12.95 0.09 -9.32
CA LEU A 76 -13.57 1.17 -8.56
C LEU A 76 -12.83 2.49 -8.74
N SER A 77 -11.51 2.47 -8.67
CA SER A 77 -10.68 3.66 -8.78
C SER A 77 -10.77 4.30 -10.16
N VAL A 78 -10.79 3.50 -11.23
CA VAL A 78 -11.01 3.98 -12.59
C VAL A 78 -12.43 4.51 -12.76
N MET A 79 -13.45 3.80 -12.27
CA MET A 79 -14.85 4.27 -12.35
C MET A 79 -15.05 5.61 -11.64
N ILE A 80 -14.44 5.78 -10.46
CA ILE A 80 -14.45 7.02 -9.70
C ILE A 80 -13.57 8.08 -10.39
N GLY A 81 -12.40 7.74 -10.92
CA GLY A 81 -11.52 8.69 -11.62
C GLY A 81 -11.98 9.07 -13.03
N TRP A 82 -12.87 8.30 -13.64
CA TRP A 82 -13.26 8.40 -15.05
C TRP A 82 -13.69 9.82 -15.49
N PRO A 83 -14.49 10.57 -14.69
CA PRO A 83 -14.91 11.91 -15.10
C PRO A 83 -13.76 12.92 -15.17
N LEU A 84 -12.68 12.73 -14.38
CA LEU A 84 -11.48 13.57 -14.45
C LEU A 84 -10.70 13.33 -15.74
N VAL A 85 -10.60 12.07 -16.16
CA VAL A 85 -9.90 11.66 -17.39
C VAL A 85 -10.68 12.09 -18.63
N ARG A 86 -12.01 11.90 -18.64
CA ARG A 86 -12.87 12.19 -19.79
C ARG A 86 -13.08 13.69 -20.03
N ASN A 87 -13.18 14.49 -18.97
CA ASN A 87 -13.42 15.94 -19.10
C ASN A 87 -12.14 16.76 -19.29
N GLY A 88 -10.97 16.14 -19.45
CA GLY A 88 -9.74 16.83 -19.83
C GLY A 88 -9.38 18.05 -18.96
N GLY A 89 -9.71 18.04 -17.67
CA GLY A 89 -9.44 19.16 -16.76
C GLY A 89 -10.36 20.38 -16.90
N ARG A 90 -11.52 20.26 -17.57
CA ARG A 90 -12.45 21.38 -17.79
C ARG A 90 -13.14 21.89 -16.52
N THR A 91 -13.05 21.16 -15.40
CA THR A 91 -13.55 21.59 -14.08
C THR A 91 -12.50 22.20 -13.14
N ARG A 92 -11.20 22.12 -13.45
CA ARG A 92 -10.12 22.83 -12.74
C ARG A 92 -8.82 22.49 -13.45
N ARG A 93 -8.17 23.46 -14.12
CA ARG A 93 -6.85 23.24 -14.74
C ARG A 93 -5.95 22.55 -13.71
N LEU A 94 -5.55 21.31 -14.00
CA LEU A 94 -4.57 20.60 -13.21
C LEU A 94 -3.26 21.41 -13.29
N PRO A 95 -2.68 21.86 -12.16
CA PRO A 95 -1.34 22.40 -12.22
C PRO A 95 -0.40 21.32 -12.75
N PRO A 96 0.68 21.70 -13.47
CA PRO A 96 1.65 20.74 -13.94
C PRO A 96 2.19 19.94 -12.75
N VAL A 97 2.38 18.63 -12.94
CA VAL A 97 2.97 17.76 -11.93
C VAL A 97 4.36 18.29 -11.58
N GLN A 98 4.53 18.73 -10.35
CA GLN A 98 5.84 19.16 -9.85
C GLN A 98 6.66 17.91 -9.52
N TRP A 99 7.55 17.53 -10.44
CA TRP A 99 8.42 16.37 -10.25
C TRP A 99 9.25 16.44 -8.96
N GLY A 100 9.65 17.64 -8.51
CA GLY A 100 10.34 17.82 -7.24
C GLY A 100 9.49 17.41 -6.03
N TYR A 101 8.18 17.68 -6.06
CA TYR A 101 7.26 17.25 -5.01
C TYR A 101 7.08 15.73 -5.02
N VAL A 102 6.86 15.15 -6.20
CA VAL A 102 6.75 13.69 -6.38
C VAL A 102 7.99 12.98 -5.87
N LEU A 103 9.18 13.46 -6.26
CA LEU A 103 10.46 12.92 -5.80
C LEU A 103 10.64 13.05 -4.29
N THR A 104 10.25 14.17 -3.70
CA THR A 104 10.31 14.35 -2.24
C THR A 104 9.43 13.33 -1.52
N VAL A 105 8.19 13.16 -1.97
CA VAL A 105 7.26 12.18 -1.38
C VAL A 105 7.79 10.75 -1.54
N GLU A 106 8.27 10.39 -2.73
CA GLU A 106 8.83 9.06 -2.98
C GLU A 106 10.11 8.81 -2.16
N LEU A 107 10.97 9.81 -2.00
CA LEU A 107 12.19 9.70 -1.20
C LEU A 107 11.87 9.56 0.28
N ILE A 108 10.92 10.35 0.81
CA ILE A 108 10.45 10.20 2.20
C ILE A 108 9.88 8.79 2.41
N PHE A 109 9.04 8.32 1.49
CA PHE A 109 8.47 6.98 1.57
C PHE A 109 9.55 5.89 1.53
N LEU A 110 10.50 5.98 0.60
CA LEU A 110 11.59 5.02 0.46
C LEU A 110 12.47 4.98 1.72
N LEU A 111 12.81 6.14 2.29
CA LEU A 111 13.58 6.21 3.53
C LEU A 111 12.80 5.61 4.71
N ALA A 112 11.51 5.94 4.85
CA ALA A 112 10.67 5.38 5.91
C ALA A 112 10.52 3.86 5.76
N PHE A 113 10.28 3.37 4.55
CA PHE A 113 10.16 1.95 4.24
C PHE A 113 11.48 1.21 4.48
N ALA A 114 12.62 1.76 4.06
CA ALA A 114 13.94 1.20 4.31
C ALA A 114 14.27 1.18 5.81
N GLY A 115 13.96 2.25 6.54
CA GLY A 115 14.13 2.31 7.99
C GLY A 115 13.31 1.24 8.71
N TRP A 116 12.03 1.09 8.36
CA TRP A 116 11.18 0.05 8.93
C TRP A 116 11.65 -1.37 8.57
N ALA A 117 12.05 -1.58 7.31
CA ALA A 117 12.60 -2.85 6.87
C ALA A 117 13.91 -3.20 7.61
N TYR A 118 14.76 -2.21 7.91
CA TYR A 118 15.97 -2.41 8.68
C TYR A 118 15.66 -2.82 10.12
N VAL A 119 14.73 -2.14 10.78
CA VAL A 119 14.24 -2.52 12.13
C VAL A 119 13.72 -3.95 12.10
N ARG A 120 12.88 -4.28 11.11
CA ARG A 120 12.29 -5.62 11.00
C ARG A 120 13.33 -6.71 10.68
N ALA A 121 14.41 -6.38 9.99
CA ALA A 121 15.50 -7.31 9.70
C ALA A 121 16.33 -7.65 10.95
N HIS A 122 16.36 -6.76 11.95
CA HIS A 122 17.09 -6.93 13.20
C HIS A 122 16.20 -7.33 14.38
N ASP A 123 14.91 -7.56 14.14
CA ASP A 123 13.95 -8.00 15.15
C ASP A 123 14.15 -9.51 15.41
N PRO A 124 14.81 -9.91 16.53
CA PRO A 124 15.08 -11.31 16.85
C PRO A 124 13.86 -11.89 17.59
N ALA A 125 12.67 -11.64 17.05
CA ALA A 125 11.40 -12.00 17.66
C ALA A 125 11.23 -13.51 17.77
N ILE A 126 11.43 -14.05 18.97
CA ILE A 126 11.09 -15.41 19.42
C ILE A 126 9.57 -15.48 19.65
N ASN A 127 8.80 -15.27 18.58
CA ASN A 127 7.36 -15.03 18.65
C ASN A 127 6.53 -16.17 18.04
N HIS A 128 7.17 -17.24 17.56
CA HIS A 128 6.48 -18.46 17.13
C HIS A 128 6.36 -19.42 18.30
N THR A 129 5.24 -20.12 18.41
CA THR A 129 4.85 -20.98 19.55
C THR A 129 5.93 -21.89 20.11
N GLU A 130 6.85 -22.39 19.28
CA GLU A 130 7.92 -23.30 19.69
C GLU A 130 9.18 -22.57 20.20
N GLN A 131 9.44 -21.37 19.68
CA GLN A 131 10.64 -20.60 20.00
C GLN A 131 10.75 -20.17 21.49
N PRO A 132 9.67 -19.77 22.22
CA PRO A 132 9.76 -19.50 23.64
C PRO A 132 10.01 -20.76 24.46
N MET A 133 9.57 -21.93 23.97
CA MET A 133 9.87 -23.22 24.61
C MET A 133 11.35 -23.56 24.47
N ASP A 134 11.92 -23.38 23.27
CA ASP A 134 13.35 -23.57 23.02
C ASP A 134 14.21 -22.61 23.86
N LEU A 135 13.78 -21.35 24.01
CA LEU A 135 14.44 -20.39 24.90
C LEU A 135 14.37 -20.84 26.37
N MET A 136 13.25 -21.42 26.81
CA MET A 136 13.10 -21.94 28.17
C MET A 136 14.01 -23.14 28.41
N PHE A 137 14.16 -24.05 27.43
CA PHE A 137 15.11 -25.16 27.51
C PHE A 137 16.57 -24.69 27.53
N MET A 138 16.93 -23.68 26.73
CA MET A 138 18.29 -23.12 26.77
C MET A 138 18.60 -22.43 28.12
N ASN A 139 17.62 -21.74 28.71
CA ASN A 139 17.77 -21.10 30.02
C ASN A 139 17.72 -22.07 31.21
N SER A 140 17.21 -23.30 31.06
CA SER A 140 17.12 -24.25 32.16
C SER A 140 18.36 -25.13 32.33
N ILE A 141 19.23 -25.16 31.31
CA ILE A 141 20.49 -25.92 31.32
C ILE A 141 21.65 -25.07 31.89
N TRP A 142 21.44 -23.75 32.04
CA TRP A 142 22.39 -22.79 32.63
C TRP A 142 21.93 -22.29 33.99
#